data_AF-A0A9P8FSC9-F1
#
_entry.id   AF-A0A9P8FSC9-F1
#
_cell.length_a   1.000
_cell.length_b   1.000
_cell.length_c   1.000
_cell.angle_alpha   90.00
_cell.angle_beta   90.00
_cell.angle_gamma   90.00
#
_symmetry.space_group_name_H-M   'P 1'
#
loop_
_entity.id
_entity.type
_entity.pdbx_description
1 polymer ?
#
loop_
_entity_poly.entity_id
_entity_poly.type
_entity_poly.pdbx_seq_one_letter_code
_entity_poly.pdbx_strand_id
1 'polypeptide(L)'
;MAAQISTIAESKEVRGLNLIAAHSHIRGLGVQPDTLAPKPAAEGLVGQQKARKAAAVILQMAREGKIAGRAVLIAGPPSTGKTAIAIGMSKGLGEDVPFTMLASSEIFSLEMSKTEALEQAFRKSIGVRIKEESEVIEGEVVEIQIDRSVTGGNKQGKLTIKTTDMETLYDMGTKMIDSMTKEKVQAGDIISIDKASGRITKLGRSYTRSRDYDAMGPDTKFVQCPDGELQVRREVVHTVSLHEIDVINSRTQGFLALFSGDTGEIRSEVREQINTKVAEWREEGKAEIVPGVLFIDEVHMLDAECFSFINRALEDELAPIVIMASNRGQTRIRGTSHVSPHGLPLDFLDRLVIISTQAYSPDEIREILSIRAQEEEVDVSADALALLTKIGQETGLRYASNLITTSHLLAQKRKAREIEVADVQRSFELFYDPNRSMKFVSEFEKRFIGDEGGVELGGMNGNPDAMEITA
;
A
#
# COMPACT_ATOMS: atom_id res chain seq x y z
N MET A 1 -5.03 15.31 -33.46
CA MET A 1 -4.95 13.88 -33.09
C MET A 1 -4.83 13.82 -31.58
N ALA A 2 -5.95 13.64 -30.88
CA ALA A 2 -5.95 13.36 -29.45
C ALA A 2 -5.73 11.85 -29.29
N ALA A 3 -4.61 11.44 -28.70
CA ALA A 3 -4.44 10.06 -28.27
C ALA A 3 -5.45 9.83 -27.14
N GLN A 4 -6.36 8.87 -27.31
CA GLN A 4 -7.16 8.35 -26.21
C GLN A 4 -6.19 7.69 -25.23
N ILE A 5 -6.01 8.32 -24.09
CA ILE A 5 -5.18 7.85 -22.99
C ILE A 5 -5.91 6.66 -22.38
N SER A 6 -5.33 5.47 -22.46
CA SER A 6 -5.86 4.30 -21.74
C SER A 6 -5.61 4.51 -20.25
N THR A 7 -6.66 4.88 -19.52
CA THR A 7 -6.72 4.86 -18.07
C THR A 7 -6.67 3.41 -17.60
N ILE A 8 -5.51 2.93 -17.17
CA ILE A 8 -5.42 1.81 -16.23
C ILE A 8 -4.44 2.24 -15.14
N ALA A 9 -4.97 2.98 -14.16
CA ALA A 9 -4.49 2.87 -12.80
C ALA A 9 -5.39 1.83 -12.13
N GLU A 10 -5.10 0.56 -12.36
CA GLU A 10 -5.47 -0.43 -11.35
C GLU A 10 -4.45 -0.23 -10.23
N SER A 11 -4.91 0.28 -9.09
CA SER A 11 -4.25 0.16 -7.78
C SER A 11 -4.10 -1.30 -7.32
N LYS A 12 -4.50 -2.26 -8.16
CA LYS A 12 -4.16 -3.67 -8.06
C LYS A 12 -2.70 -3.87 -8.42
N GLU A 13 -1.89 -3.67 -7.39
CA GLU A 13 -0.64 -4.35 -7.10
C GLU A 13 -0.17 -5.32 -8.20
N VAL A 14 1.06 -5.06 -8.66
CA VAL A 14 1.93 -6.06 -9.29
C VAL A 14 2.02 -7.27 -8.35
N ARG A 15 1.15 -8.28 -8.55
CA ARG A 15 1.02 -9.54 -7.79
C ARG A 15 2.29 -10.43 -7.75
N GLY A 16 3.45 -9.92 -8.13
CA GLY A 16 4.74 -10.59 -8.12
C GLY A 16 5.81 -9.95 -7.23
N LEU A 17 5.50 -8.83 -6.54
CA LEU A 17 6.40 -8.12 -5.63
C LEU A 17 5.92 -8.18 -4.17
N ASN A 18 5.41 -9.33 -3.73
CA ASN A 18 5.07 -9.55 -2.33
C ASN A 18 6.36 -9.77 -1.52
N LEU A 19 7.15 -8.70 -1.35
CA LEU A 19 8.19 -8.66 -0.33
C LEU A 19 7.50 -8.75 1.03
N ILE A 20 7.93 -9.71 1.86
CA ILE A 20 7.39 -9.89 3.21
C ILE A 20 7.75 -8.67 4.05
N ALA A 21 6.81 -7.74 4.16
CA ALA A 21 6.94 -6.53 4.96
C ALA A 21 6.64 -6.80 6.43
N ALA A 22 7.03 -5.88 7.31
CA ALA A 22 6.79 -5.98 8.76
C ALA A 22 5.31 -6.14 9.13
N HIS A 23 4.38 -5.80 8.25
CA HIS A 23 2.93 -5.82 8.49
C HIS A 23 2.13 -6.69 7.51
N SER A 24 2.78 -7.48 6.65
CA SER A 24 2.09 -8.32 5.63
C SER A 24 1.13 -9.35 6.24
N HIS A 25 1.51 -9.92 7.40
CA HIS A 25 0.71 -10.85 8.18
C HIS A 25 -0.66 -10.30 8.65
N ILE A 26 -0.88 -8.98 8.64
CA ILE A 26 -2.10 -8.36 9.16
C ILE A 26 -3.16 -8.34 8.06
N ARG A 27 -4.26 -9.06 8.30
CA ARG A 27 -5.38 -9.20 7.35
C ARG A 27 -6.63 -8.44 7.78
N GLY A 28 -6.66 -7.91 9.00
CA GLY A 28 -7.78 -7.16 9.54
C GLY A 28 -7.64 -6.91 11.04
N LEU A 29 -8.71 -6.41 11.67
CA LEU A 29 -8.71 -6.12 13.11
C LEU A 29 -8.93 -7.36 14.00
N GLY A 30 -9.40 -8.48 13.44
CA GLY A 30 -9.70 -9.71 14.16
C GLY A 30 -10.80 -9.56 15.22
N VAL A 31 -11.77 -8.68 14.97
CA VAL A 31 -12.94 -8.45 15.84
C VAL A 31 -14.17 -9.19 15.30
N GLN A 32 -15.07 -9.60 16.19
CA GLN A 32 -16.36 -10.15 15.77
C GLN A 32 -17.26 -9.04 15.20
N PRO A 33 -17.88 -9.22 14.02
CA PRO A 33 -18.71 -8.18 13.39
C PRO A 33 -19.87 -7.69 14.26
N ASP A 34 -20.57 -8.60 14.96
CA ASP A 34 -21.81 -8.26 15.67
C ASP A 34 -21.56 -7.61 17.04
N THR A 35 -20.55 -8.09 17.76
CA THR A 35 -20.27 -7.69 19.16
C THR A 35 -19.11 -6.69 19.28
N LEU A 36 -18.36 -6.49 18.19
CA LEU A 36 -17.10 -5.76 18.15
C LEU A 36 -16.07 -6.27 19.18
N ALA A 37 -16.22 -7.51 19.65
CA ALA A 37 -15.32 -8.13 20.61
C ALA A 37 -14.06 -8.65 19.88
N PRO A 38 -12.85 -8.24 20.31
CA PRO A 38 -11.60 -8.76 19.73
C PRO A 38 -11.37 -10.19 20.18
N LYS A 39 -10.99 -11.06 19.24
CA LYS A 39 -10.46 -12.39 19.56
C LYS A 39 -9.01 -12.25 20.05
N PRO A 40 -8.53 -13.11 20.98
CA PRO A 40 -7.16 -13.06 21.50
C PRO A 40 -6.09 -12.99 20.40
N ALA A 41 -6.22 -13.87 19.40
CA ALA A 41 -5.43 -13.85 18.17
C ALA A 41 -6.35 -14.12 16.97
N ALA A 42 -6.38 -13.19 16.01
CA ALA A 42 -7.14 -13.34 14.78
C ALA A 42 -6.65 -12.34 13.72
N GLU A 43 -6.70 -12.75 12.45
CA GLU A 43 -6.36 -11.89 11.29
C GLU A 43 -4.97 -11.23 11.38
N GLY A 44 -4.02 -11.92 12.02
CA GLY A 44 -2.65 -11.46 12.20
C GLY A 44 -2.41 -10.54 13.40
N LEU A 45 -3.45 -10.03 14.05
CA LEU A 45 -3.33 -9.26 15.29
C LEU A 45 -3.49 -10.15 16.52
N VAL A 46 -2.58 -9.96 17.48
CA VAL A 46 -2.55 -10.65 18.77
C VAL A 46 -2.62 -9.62 19.89
N GLY A 47 -3.40 -9.91 20.93
CA GLY A 47 -3.48 -9.03 22.09
C GLY A 47 -4.13 -7.68 21.78
N GLN A 48 -3.66 -6.60 22.45
CA GLN A 48 -4.16 -5.21 22.33
C GLN A 48 -5.69 -5.10 22.31
N GLN A 49 -6.38 -5.89 23.13
CA GLN A 49 -7.84 -6.05 23.04
C GLN A 49 -8.59 -4.72 23.16
N LYS A 50 -8.20 -3.87 24.13
CA LYS A 50 -8.83 -2.54 24.33
C LYS A 50 -8.66 -1.64 23.10
N ALA A 51 -7.45 -1.58 22.56
CA ALA A 51 -7.14 -0.73 21.41
C ALA A 51 -7.83 -1.23 20.13
N ARG A 52 -7.86 -2.55 19.90
CA ARG A 52 -8.57 -3.17 18.76
C ARG A 52 -10.08 -2.98 18.84
N LYS A 53 -10.66 -3.09 20.04
CA LYS A 53 -12.09 -2.79 20.25
C LYS A 53 -12.40 -1.32 19.97
N ALA A 54 -11.58 -0.40 20.46
CA ALA A 54 -11.74 1.03 20.17
C ALA A 54 -11.61 1.33 18.66
N ALA A 55 -10.61 0.74 18.00
CA ALA A 55 -10.42 0.84 16.56
C ALA A 55 -11.62 0.30 15.77
N ALA A 56 -12.21 -0.82 16.20
CA ALA A 56 -13.41 -1.38 15.56
C ALA A 56 -14.64 -0.49 15.72
N VAL A 57 -14.81 0.17 16.86
CA VAL A 57 -15.89 1.15 17.07
C VAL A 57 -15.71 2.35 16.12
N ILE A 58 -14.48 2.85 15.96
CA ILE A 58 -14.18 3.92 15.00
C ILE A 58 -14.44 3.48 13.56
N LEU A 59 -14.03 2.26 13.22
CA LEU A 59 -14.27 1.66 11.90
C LEU A 59 -15.78 1.56 11.59
N GLN A 60 -16.60 1.20 12.58
CA GLN A 60 -18.04 1.14 12.40
C GLN A 60 -18.65 2.54 12.23
N MET A 61 -18.20 3.53 13.01
CA MET A 61 -18.64 4.92 12.86
C MET A 61 -18.24 5.53 11.51
N ALA A 62 -17.09 5.11 10.96
CA ALA A 62 -16.63 5.45 9.62
C ALA A 62 -17.59 4.93 8.55
N ARG A 63 -17.93 3.64 8.60
CA ARG A 63 -18.85 2.99 7.66
C ARG A 63 -20.26 3.59 7.70
N GLU A 64 -20.69 4.04 8.87
CA GLU A 64 -21.99 4.70 9.05
C GLU A 64 -21.98 6.19 8.64
N GLY A 65 -20.83 6.74 8.23
CA GLY A 65 -20.70 8.15 7.83
C GLY A 65 -20.94 9.14 8.98
N LYS A 66 -20.88 8.69 10.24
CA LYS A 66 -21.13 9.51 11.44
C LYS A 66 -19.89 10.22 11.97
N ILE A 67 -18.72 9.90 11.44
CA ILE A 67 -17.45 10.55 11.73
C ILE A 67 -16.99 11.28 10.46
N ALA A 68 -17.48 12.50 10.28
CA ALA A 68 -16.80 13.48 9.45
C ALA A 68 -16.00 14.41 10.38
N GLY A 69 -14.76 14.73 10.00
CA GLY A 69 -13.95 15.72 10.68
C GLY A 69 -13.42 15.38 12.08
N ARG A 70 -13.31 14.09 12.44
CA ARG A 70 -12.61 13.67 13.67
C ARG A 70 -11.32 12.95 13.32
N ALA A 71 -10.29 13.26 14.09
CA ALA A 71 -9.01 12.58 14.00
C ALA A 71 -8.77 11.69 15.24
N VAL A 72 -8.02 10.63 15.02
CA VAL A 72 -7.76 9.57 16.01
C VAL A 72 -6.28 9.56 16.30
N LEU A 73 -5.90 9.56 17.58
CA LEU A 73 -4.51 9.44 18.00
C LEU A 73 -4.30 8.07 18.64
N ILE A 74 -3.45 7.24 18.06
CA ILE A 74 -2.96 6.01 18.68
C ILE A 74 -1.67 6.33 19.42
N ALA A 75 -1.71 6.31 20.74
CA ALA A 75 -0.58 6.63 21.60
C ALA A 75 -0.07 5.38 22.32
N GLY A 76 1.24 5.29 22.51
CA GLY A 76 1.85 4.28 23.37
C GLY A 76 3.31 4.01 23.05
N PRO A 77 3.99 3.17 23.86
CA PRO A 77 5.41 2.88 23.70
C PRO A 77 5.80 2.39 22.30
N PRO A 78 7.09 2.46 21.93
CA PRO A 78 7.57 1.81 20.70
C PRO A 78 7.20 0.32 20.67
N SER A 79 6.95 -0.21 19.47
CA SER A 79 6.67 -1.64 19.27
C SER A 79 5.40 -2.19 19.93
N THR A 80 4.41 -1.36 20.24
CA THR A 80 3.09 -1.79 20.78
C THR A 80 2.00 -2.00 19.74
N GLY A 81 2.35 -2.04 18.45
CA GLY A 81 1.40 -2.33 17.36
C GLY A 81 0.52 -1.14 16.92
N LYS A 82 0.95 0.11 17.12
CA LYS A 82 0.19 1.29 16.65
C LYS A 82 -0.08 1.27 15.14
N THR A 83 0.98 1.16 14.34
CA THR A 83 0.93 1.02 12.87
C THR A 83 0.17 -0.25 12.46
N ALA A 84 0.34 -1.34 13.21
CA ALA A 84 -0.38 -2.60 12.97
C ALA A 84 -1.89 -2.46 13.12
N ILE A 85 -2.37 -1.73 14.14
CA ILE A 85 -3.80 -1.45 14.32
C ILE A 85 -4.33 -0.58 13.19
N ALA A 86 -3.60 0.45 12.76
CA ALA A 86 -4.01 1.31 11.64
C ALA A 86 -4.12 0.53 10.32
N ILE A 87 -3.17 -0.37 10.04
CA ILE A 87 -3.24 -1.28 8.87
C ILE A 87 -4.42 -2.25 9.01
N GLY A 88 -4.67 -2.78 10.21
CA GLY A 88 -5.84 -3.61 10.49
C GLY A 88 -7.16 -2.87 10.23
N MET A 89 -7.24 -1.58 10.60
CA MET A 89 -8.40 -0.72 10.29
C MET A 89 -8.56 -0.53 8.78
N SER A 90 -7.48 -0.28 8.05
CA SER A 90 -7.48 -0.17 6.59
C SER A 90 -8.02 -1.42 5.91
N LYS A 91 -7.47 -2.60 6.24
CA LYS A 91 -7.95 -3.88 5.70
C LYS A 91 -9.40 -4.16 6.10
N GLY A 92 -9.82 -3.67 7.26
CA GLY A 92 -11.20 -3.72 7.71
C GLY A 92 -12.17 -2.84 6.89
N LEU A 93 -11.73 -1.73 6.28
CA LEU A 93 -12.59 -0.88 5.46
C LEU A 93 -12.93 -1.49 4.09
N GLY A 94 -12.08 -2.39 3.60
CA GLY A 94 -12.21 -3.05 2.30
C GLY A 94 -11.10 -2.64 1.34
N GLU A 95 -10.89 -3.43 0.28
CA GLU A 95 -9.83 -3.18 -0.71
C GLU A 95 -10.08 -1.93 -1.56
N ASP A 96 -11.34 -1.51 -1.68
CA ASP A 96 -11.74 -0.35 -2.49
C ASP A 96 -11.66 0.99 -1.74
N VAL A 97 -11.26 0.99 -0.47
CA VAL A 97 -11.15 2.21 0.35
C VAL A 97 -9.70 2.69 0.35
N PRO A 98 -9.41 3.93 -0.08
CA PRO A 98 -8.05 4.41 -0.16
C PRO A 98 -7.43 4.52 1.24
N PHE A 99 -6.20 4.02 1.37
CA PHE A 99 -5.39 4.13 2.57
C PHE A 99 -4.05 4.74 2.23
N THR A 100 -3.80 5.94 2.76
CA THR A 100 -2.52 6.63 2.59
C THR A 100 -1.74 6.54 3.89
N MET A 101 -0.56 5.95 3.85
CA MET A 101 0.40 6.00 4.95
C MET A 101 1.43 7.08 4.65
N LEU A 102 1.65 7.97 5.61
CA LEU A 102 2.58 9.08 5.53
C LEU A 102 3.45 9.10 6.78
N ALA A 103 4.77 9.12 6.63
CA ALA A 103 5.63 9.44 7.75
C ALA A 103 5.70 10.96 7.91
N SER A 104 5.59 11.48 9.15
CA SER A 104 5.60 12.94 9.38
C SER A 104 6.86 13.64 8.84
N SER A 105 7.97 12.91 8.71
CA SER A 105 9.21 13.41 8.12
C SER A 105 9.12 13.63 6.60
N GLU A 106 8.25 12.91 5.88
CA GLU A 106 8.11 13.00 4.42
C GLU A 106 7.50 14.33 3.95
N ILE A 107 6.79 15.03 4.84
CA ILE A 107 6.19 16.35 4.56
C ILE A 107 7.27 17.43 4.39
N PHE A 108 8.45 17.23 4.97
CA PHE A 108 9.55 18.19 4.89
C PHE A 108 10.37 17.93 3.62
N SER A 109 9.95 18.53 2.51
CA SER A 109 10.65 18.49 1.21
C SER A 109 11.15 19.87 0.79
N LEU A 110 12.16 19.89 -0.10
CA LEU A 110 12.62 21.09 -0.80
C LEU A 110 11.86 21.31 -2.12
N GLU A 111 11.21 20.28 -2.65
CA GLU A 111 10.52 20.33 -3.96
C GLU A 111 9.13 20.96 -3.87
N MET A 112 8.47 20.82 -2.73
CA MET A 112 7.13 21.34 -2.48
C MET A 112 6.99 21.85 -1.04
N SER A 113 6.06 22.78 -0.83
CA SER A 113 5.73 23.26 0.51
C SER A 113 5.09 22.19 1.40
N LYS A 114 5.30 22.30 2.72
CA LYS A 114 4.73 21.38 3.73
C LYS A 114 3.20 21.31 3.64
N THR A 115 2.55 22.45 3.40
CA THR A 115 1.10 22.55 3.22
C THR A 115 0.63 21.82 1.97
N GLU A 116 1.39 21.90 0.88
CA GLU A 116 1.08 21.20 -0.35
C GLU A 116 1.26 19.68 -0.18
N ALA A 117 2.33 19.23 0.49
CA ALA A 117 2.54 17.82 0.78
C ALA A 117 1.40 17.23 1.63
N LEU A 118 0.93 17.97 2.63
CA LEU A 118 -0.25 17.59 3.42
C LEU A 118 -1.52 17.56 2.58
N GLU A 119 -1.82 18.61 1.81
CA GLU A 119 -2.99 18.66 0.93
C GLU A 119 -3.02 17.49 -0.06
N GLN A 120 -1.87 17.15 -0.66
CA GLN A 120 -1.75 15.96 -1.51
C GLN A 120 -2.06 14.67 -0.74
N ALA A 121 -1.59 14.54 0.50
CA ALA A 121 -1.89 13.36 1.33
C ALA A 121 -3.39 13.26 1.69
N PHE A 122 -4.05 14.39 1.99
CA PHE A 122 -5.50 14.45 2.19
C PHE A 122 -6.25 14.01 0.92
N ARG A 123 -5.88 14.56 -0.25
CA ARG A 123 -6.56 14.25 -1.53
C ARG A 123 -6.26 12.84 -2.06
N LYS A 124 -5.10 12.26 -1.75
CA LYS A 124 -4.80 10.83 -2.01
C LYS A 124 -5.71 9.91 -1.19
N SER A 125 -6.13 10.35 -0.01
CA SER A 125 -6.96 9.58 0.92
C SER A 125 -8.46 9.70 0.65
N ILE A 126 -8.87 10.41 -0.41
CA ILE A 126 -10.27 10.53 -0.83
C ILE A 126 -10.41 9.89 -2.20
N GLY A 127 -11.23 8.84 -2.29
CA GLY A 127 -11.50 8.11 -3.52
C GLY A 127 -12.78 8.59 -4.17
N VAL A 128 -12.80 8.59 -5.50
CA VAL A 128 -13.98 8.79 -6.33
C VAL A 128 -14.20 7.50 -7.09
N ARG A 129 -15.30 6.83 -6.77
CA ARG A 129 -15.73 5.60 -7.43
C ARG A 129 -16.64 5.96 -8.59
N ILE A 130 -16.18 5.73 -9.80
CA ILE A 130 -16.90 5.99 -11.04
C ILE A 130 -17.40 4.65 -11.57
N LYS A 131 -18.69 4.60 -11.85
CA LYS A 131 -19.32 3.43 -12.47
C LYS A 131 -19.50 3.71 -13.94
N GLU A 132 -18.80 2.95 -14.77
CA GLU A 132 -18.91 3.06 -16.23
C GLU A 132 -19.52 1.79 -16.79
N GLU A 133 -20.61 1.95 -17.54
CA GLU A 133 -21.18 0.86 -18.31
C GLU A 133 -20.47 0.79 -19.67
N SER A 134 -19.74 -0.30 -19.91
CA SER A 134 -19.09 -0.57 -21.18
C SER A 134 -19.77 -1.76 -21.88
N GLU A 135 -20.06 -1.60 -23.17
CA GLU A 135 -20.48 -2.70 -24.03
C GLU A 135 -19.24 -3.39 -24.60
N VAL A 136 -19.03 -4.64 -24.20
CA VAL A 136 -17.87 -5.44 -24.59
C VAL A 136 -18.32 -6.60 -25.45
N ILE A 137 -17.61 -6.85 -26.55
CA ILE A 137 -17.80 -8.01 -27.42
C ILE A 137 -16.71 -9.02 -27.09
N GLU A 138 -17.09 -10.20 -26.58
CA GLU A 138 -16.15 -11.26 -26.24
C GLU A 138 -16.45 -12.52 -27.04
N GLY A 139 -15.41 -13.15 -27.58
CA GLY A 139 -15.56 -14.41 -28.29
C GLY A 139 -14.27 -14.91 -28.93
N GLU A 140 -14.35 -16.11 -29.48
CA GLU A 140 -13.31 -16.74 -30.28
C GLU A 140 -13.35 -16.22 -31.71
N VAL A 141 -12.21 -15.77 -32.23
CA VAL A 141 -12.07 -15.36 -33.62
C VAL A 141 -12.03 -16.58 -34.53
N VAL A 142 -13.01 -16.71 -35.42
CA VAL A 142 -13.08 -17.81 -36.40
C VAL A 142 -12.21 -17.50 -37.61
N GLU A 143 -12.36 -16.28 -38.15
CA GLU A 143 -11.72 -15.82 -39.37
C GLU A 143 -11.59 -14.29 -39.38
N ILE A 144 -10.50 -13.79 -39.97
CA ILE A 144 -10.25 -12.37 -40.20
C ILE A 144 -9.93 -12.18 -41.69
N GLN A 145 -10.75 -11.41 -42.39
CA GLN A 145 -10.54 -11.02 -43.79
C GLN A 145 -10.20 -9.53 -43.83
N ILE A 146 -9.09 -9.16 -44.47
CA ILE A 146 -8.67 -7.77 -44.61
C ILE A 146 -8.44 -7.49 -46.10
N ASP A 147 -9.30 -6.67 -46.68
CA ASP A 147 -9.17 -6.22 -48.05
C ASP A 147 -8.27 -4.98 -48.09
N ARG A 148 -7.04 -5.16 -48.59
CA ARG A 148 -6.13 -4.06 -48.92
C ARG A 148 -6.14 -3.79 -50.41
N SER A 149 -6.50 -2.56 -50.78
CA SER A 149 -6.24 -2.07 -52.14
C SER A 149 -4.74 -1.87 -52.35
N VAL A 150 -4.23 -2.37 -53.46
CA VAL A 150 -2.81 -2.36 -53.85
C VAL A 150 -2.25 -0.93 -53.98
N THR A 151 -3.11 0.08 -54.14
CA THR A 151 -2.76 1.50 -54.35
C THR A 151 -2.93 2.38 -53.11
N GLY A 152 -3.09 1.81 -51.90
CA GLY A 152 -3.05 2.57 -50.64
C GLY A 152 -4.38 3.19 -50.20
N GLY A 153 -5.51 2.63 -50.65
CA GLY A 153 -6.86 3.05 -50.24
C GLY A 153 -7.26 2.65 -48.81
N ASN A 154 -8.44 3.09 -48.38
CA ASN A 154 -9.04 2.72 -47.09
C ASN A 154 -9.11 1.19 -46.93
N LYS A 155 -8.61 0.67 -45.81
CA LYS A 155 -8.69 -0.75 -45.47
C LYS A 155 -10.10 -1.07 -45.01
N GLN A 156 -10.72 -2.08 -45.59
CA GLN A 156 -11.96 -2.67 -45.08
C GLN A 156 -11.69 -4.13 -44.76
N GLY A 157 -12.43 -4.69 -43.80
CA GLY A 157 -12.24 -6.09 -43.42
C GLY A 157 -13.51 -6.65 -42.80
N LYS A 158 -13.55 -7.97 -42.68
CA LYS A 158 -14.62 -8.72 -42.05
C LYS A 158 -14.04 -9.59 -40.95
N LEU A 159 -14.71 -9.62 -39.82
CA LEU A 159 -14.33 -10.36 -38.63
C LEU A 159 -15.46 -11.27 -38.24
N THR A 160 -15.20 -12.58 -38.21
CA THR A 160 -16.16 -13.56 -37.71
C THR A 160 -15.74 -13.96 -36.30
N ILE A 161 -16.59 -13.69 -35.32
CA ILE A 161 -16.40 -14.10 -33.92
C ILE A 161 -17.54 -15.04 -33.52
N LYS A 162 -17.22 -16.03 -32.69
CA LYS A 162 -18.20 -16.94 -32.10
C LYS A 162 -18.04 -17.08 -30.58
N THR A 163 -19.15 -17.34 -29.92
CA THR A 163 -19.24 -17.95 -28.58
C THR A 163 -19.67 -19.41 -28.75
N THR A 164 -19.96 -20.11 -27.66
CA THR A 164 -20.59 -21.44 -27.75
C THR A 164 -21.99 -21.40 -28.34
N ASP A 165 -22.70 -20.28 -28.15
CA ASP A 165 -24.12 -20.18 -28.42
C ASP A 165 -24.43 -19.39 -29.70
N MET A 166 -23.53 -18.51 -30.13
CA MET A 166 -23.74 -17.60 -31.25
C MET A 166 -22.48 -17.42 -32.11
N GLU A 167 -22.68 -17.20 -33.41
CA GLU A 167 -21.63 -16.81 -34.36
C GLU A 167 -22.10 -15.59 -35.15
N THR A 168 -21.28 -14.55 -35.19
CA THR A 168 -21.63 -13.28 -35.85
C THR A 168 -20.47 -12.75 -36.68
N LEU A 169 -20.82 -12.06 -37.77
CA LEU A 169 -19.89 -11.42 -38.69
C LEU A 169 -19.98 -9.90 -38.52
N TYR A 170 -18.84 -9.26 -38.27
CA TYR A 170 -18.70 -7.82 -38.11
C TYR A 170 -17.85 -7.24 -39.24
N ASP A 171 -18.32 -6.13 -39.83
CA ASP A 171 -17.49 -5.34 -40.74
C ASP A 171 -16.56 -4.42 -39.93
N MET A 172 -15.27 -4.47 -40.26
CA MET A 172 -14.21 -3.69 -39.61
C MET A 172 -13.82 -2.48 -40.47
N GLY A 173 -13.77 -1.31 -39.83
CA GLY A 173 -13.16 -0.11 -40.41
C GLY A 173 -11.64 -0.07 -40.24
N THR A 174 -10.99 0.89 -40.90
CA THR A 174 -9.52 1.06 -40.92
C THR A 174 -8.89 1.06 -39.51
N LYS A 175 -9.49 1.77 -38.54
CA LYS A 175 -8.97 1.86 -37.16
C LYS A 175 -8.97 0.51 -36.45
N MET A 176 -10.03 -0.28 -36.60
CA MET A 176 -10.15 -1.60 -35.98
C MET A 176 -9.13 -2.57 -36.59
N ILE A 177 -8.93 -2.51 -37.91
CA ILE A 177 -7.92 -3.31 -38.61
C ILE A 177 -6.50 -2.97 -38.12
N ASP A 178 -6.20 -1.69 -37.92
CA ASP A 178 -4.90 -1.26 -37.39
C ASP A 178 -4.68 -1.74 -35.95
N SER A 179 -5.71 -1.67 -35.09
CA SER A 179 -5.66 -2.22 -33.73
C SER A 179 -5.49 -3.74 -33.70
N MET A 180 -6.22 -4.48 -34.55
CA MET A 180 -6.09 -5.95 -34.69
C MET A 180 -4.67 -6.34 -35.16
N THR A 181 -4.11 -5.57 -36.09
CA THR A 181 -2.75 -5.79 -36.61
C THR A 181 -1.71 -5.50 -35.54
N LYS A 182 -1.91 -4.44 -34.73
CA LYS A 182 -1.02 -4.06 -33.63
C LYS A 182 -0.98 -5.13 -32.54
N GLU A 183 -2.14 -5.66 -32.16
CA GLU A 183 -2.28 -6.74 -31.16
C GLU A 183 -1.99 -8.14 -31.73
N LYS A 184 -1.66 -8.23 -33.04
CA LYS A 184 -1.38 -9.48 -33.76
C LYS A 184 -2.44 -10.55 -33.52
N VAL A 185 -3.71 -10.18 -33.68
CA VAL A 185 -4.85 -11.09 -33.53
C VAL A 185 -4.88 -12.07 -34.70
N GLN A 186 -5.09 -13.34 -34.39
CA GLN A 186 -5.17 -14.46 -35.34
C GLN A 186 -6.44 -15.26 -35.13
N ALA A 187 -6.78 -16.07 -36.13
CA ALA A 187 -7.86 -17.04 -35.99
C ALA A 187 -7.55 -18.06 -34.87
N GLY A 188 -8.54 -18.31 -34.01
CA GLY A 188 -8.42 -19.10 -32.80
C GLY A 188 -8.04 -18.31 -31.54
N ASP A 189 -7.79 -17.00 -31.63
CA ASP A 189 -7.61 -16.18 -30.44
C ASP A 189 -8.96 -15.84 -29.80
N ILE A 190 -8.99 -15.76 -28.48
CA ILE A 190 -10.12 -15.24 -27.70
C ILE A 190 -9.81 -13.79 -27.38
N ILE A 191 -10.68 -12.90 -27.85
CA ILE A 191 -10.50 -11.47 -27.72
C ILE A 191 -11.69 -10.82 -27.04
N SER A 192 -11.43 -9.69 -26.41
CA SER A 192 -12.41 -8.80 -25.81
C SER A 192 -12.27 -7.43 -26.49
N ILE A 193 -13.34 -6.97 -27.10
CA ILE A 193 -13.41 -5.68 -27.82
C ILE A 193 -14.35 -4.76 -27.07
N ASP A 194 -13.82 -3.67 -26.52
CA ASP A 194 -14.66 -2.60 -26.00
C ASP A 194 -15.18 -1.76 -27.18
N LYS A 195 -16.51 -1.70 -27.31
CA LYS A 195 -17.19 -1.08 -28.45
C LYS A 195 -17.06 0.45 -28.44
N ALA A 196 -16.92 1.07 -27.27
CA ALA A 196 -16.79 2.52 -27.14
C ALA A 196 -15.36 2.99 -27.39
N SER A 197 -14.37 2.31 -26.82
CA SER A 197 -12.95 2.68 -26.97
C SER A 197 -12.31 2.09 -28.23
N GLY A 198 -12.87 1.02 -28.79
CA GLY A 198 -12.25 0.25 -29.89
C GLY A 198 -10.96 -0.46 -29.47
N ARG A 199 -10.72 -0.60 -28.15
CA ARG A 199 -9.58 -1.31 -27.61
C ARG A 199 -9.83 -2.81 -27.71
N ILE A 200 -8.83 -3.53 -28.23
CA ILE A 200 -8.85 -4.99 -28.36
C ILE A 200 -7.87 -5.54 -27.33
N THR A 201 -8.34 -6.51 -26.56
CA THR A 201 -7.51 -7.23 -25.58
C THR A 201 -7.51 -8.70 -25.93
N LYS A 202 -6.33 -9.28 -26.15
CA LYS A 202 -6.17 -10.73 -26.35
C LYS A 202 -6.18 -11.43 -24.99
N LEU A 203 -7.27 -12.15 -24.69
CA LEU A 203 -7.43 -12.88 -23.43
C LEU A 203 -6.63 -14.20 -23.43
N GLY A 204 -6.51 -14.82 -24.59
CA GLY A 204 -5.77 -16.05 -24.78
C GLY A 204 -6.10 -16.71 -26.10
N ARG A 205 -5.82 -18.00 -26.20
CA ARG A 205 -6.09 -18.81 -27.40
C ARG A 205 -7.03 -19.97 -27.07
N SER A 206 -7.90 -20.33 -28.02
CA SER A 206 -8.85 -21.44 -27.84
C SER A 206 -8.13 -22.79 -27.76
N TYR A 207 -8.61 -23.68 -26.89
CA TYR A 207 -8.06 -25.03 -26.72
C TYR A 207 -8.17 -25.87 -28.00
N THR A 208 -9.24 -25.67 -28.77
CA THR A 208 -9.59 -26.46 -29.97
C THR A 208 -8.66 -26.22 -31.15
N ARG A 209 -8.06 -25.02 -31.27
CA ARG A 209 -7.12 -24.67 -32.36
C ARG A 209 -5.64 -24.65 -31.92
N SER A 210 -5.33 -25.28 -30.78
CA SER A 210 -3.96 -25.35 -30.23
C SER A 210 -2.97 -26.14 -31.10
N ARG A 211 -3.46 -27.03 -31.99
CA ARG A 211 -2.63 -27.91 -32.82
C ARG A 211 -2.24 -27.36 -34.20
N ASP A 212 -2.90 -26.31 -34.67
CA ASP A 212 -2.78 -25.85 -36.06
C ASP A 212 -1.57 -24.92 -36.30
N TYR A 213 -0.83 -24.54 -35.23
CA TYR A 213 0.28 -23.60 -35.33
C TYR A 213 1.55 -24.12 -34.63
N ASP A 214 2.57 -24.40 -35.43
CA ASP A 214 3.85 -25.03 -35.07
C ASP A 214 4.84 -24.06 -34.36
N ALA A 215 4.54 -22.76 -34.34
CA ALA A 215 5.39 -21.72 -33.75
C ALA A 215 4.69 -21.01 -32.57
N MET A 216 4.33 -21.76 -31.52
CA MET A 216 3.79 -21.20 -30.28
C MET A 216 4.93 -20.69 -29.39
N GLY A 217 4.83 -19.44 -28.93
CA GLY A 217 5.69 -18.94 -27.86
C GLY A 217 5.33 -19.58 -26.51
N PRO A 218 6.30 -19.73 -25.59
CA PRO A 218 6.09 -20.36 -24.28
C PRO A 218 5.04 -19.65 -23.39
N ASP A 219 4.65 -18.41 -23.71
CA ASP A 219 3.71 -17.59 -22.93
C ASP A 219 2.25 -17.60 -23.44
N THR A 220 1.91 -18.49 -24.38
CA THR A 220 0.54 -18.56 -24.91
C THR A 220 -0.45 -19.14 -23.89
N LYS A 221 -1.29 -18.27 -23.31
CA LYS A 221 -2.35 -18.67 -22.37
C LYS A 221 -3.54 -19.27 -23.12
N PHE A 222 -3.93 -20.48 -22.77
CA PHE A 222 -5.11 -21.14 -23.32
C PHE A 222 -6.34 -20.84 -22.46
N VAL A 223 -7.40 -20.37 -23.12
CA VAL A 223 -8.67 -19.97 -22.49
C VAL A 223 -9.81 -20.73 -23.19
N GLN A 224 -10.86 -21.06 -22.44
CA GLN A 224 -12.05 -21.70 -23.02
C GLN A 224 -12.86 -20.67 -23.83
N CYS A 225 -13.54 -21.14 -24.87
CA CYS A 225 -14.43 -20.28 -25.65
C CYS A 225 -15.49 -19.69 -24.71
N PRO A 226 -15.74 -18.37 -24.76
CA PRO A 226 -16.78 -17.76 -23.93
C PRO A 226 -18.17 -18.32 -24.24
N ASP A 227 -18.98 -18.50 -23.20
CA ASP A 227 -20.36 -18.96 -23.30
C ASP A 227 -21.34 -17.77 -23.33
N GLY A 228 -22.53 -17.97 -23.90
CA GLY A 228 -23.59 -16.97 -23.91
C GLY A 228 -23.56 -15.98 -25.09
N GLU A 229 -24.17 -14.81 -24.86
CA GLU A 229 -24.25 -13.74 -25.87
C GLU A 229 -22.89 -13.11 -26.14
N LEU A 230 -22.63 -12.82 -27.42
CA LEU A 230 -21.39 -12.22 -27.91
C LEU A 230 -21.16 -10.81 -27.36
N GLN A 231 -22.24 -10.05 -27.14
CA GLN A 231 -22.20 -8.67 -26.68
C GLN A 231 -22.70 -8.61 -25.24
N VAL A 232 -21.79 -8.36 -24.31
CA VAL A 232 -22.08 -8.31 -22.88
C VAL A 232 -21.93 -6.87 -22.38
N ARG A 233 -22.90 -6.40 -21.61
CA ARG A 233 -22.77 -5.15 -20.86
C ARG A 233 -22.02 -5.45 -19.57
N ARG A 234 -20.89 -4.78 -19.35
CA ARG A 234 -20.12 -4.85 -18.10
C ARG A 234 -20.14 -3.48 -17.43
N GLU A 235 -20.56 -3.47 -16.17
CA GLU A 235 -20.31 -2.34 -15.28
C GLU A 235 -18.88 -2.49 -14.75
N VAL A 236 -18.00 -1.57 -15.15
CA VAL A 236 -16.64 -1.49 -14.63
C VAL A 236 -16.62 -0.37 -13.61
N VAL A 237 -16.21 -0.72 -12.39
CA VAL A 237 -16.07 0.24 -11.31
C VAL A 237 -14.61 0.65 -11.23
N HIS A 238 -14.36 1.94 -11.42
CA HIS A 238 -13.03 2.53 -11.29
C HIS A 238 -12.98 3.38 -10.03
N THR A 239 -12.01 3.12 -9.16
CA THR A 239 -11.74 3.96 -7.98
C THR A 239 -10.48 4.77 -8.26
N VAL A 240 -10.61 6.10 -8.31
CA VAL A 240 -9.50 7.03 -8.56
C VAL A 240 -9.44 8.03 -7.42
N SER A 241 -8.27 8.38 -6.91
CA SER A 241 -8.12 9.39 -5.86
C SER A 241 -8.31 10.81 -6.41
N LEU A 242 -8.76 11.75 -5.57
CA LEU A 242 -8.85 13.16 -5.96
C LEU A 242 -7.50 13.71 -6.42
N HIS A 243 -6.40 13.30 -5.76
CA HIS A 243 -5.06 13.73 -6.14
C HIS A 243 -4.67 13.28 -7.56
N GLU A 244 -5.02 12.05 -7.97
CA GLU A 244 -4.75 11.59 -9.34
C GLU A 244 -5.51 12.43 -10.37
N ILE A 245 -6.77 12.76 -10.09
CA ILE A 245 -7.57 13.65 -10.94
C ILE A 245 -6.92 15.04 -11.01
N ASP A 246 -6.45 15.58 -9.89
CA ASP A 246 -5.75 16.87 -9.85
C ASP A 246 -4.50 16.89 -10.73
N VAL A 247 -3.63 15.88 -10.59
CA VAL A 247 -2.37 15.81 -11.34
C VAL A 247 -2.63 15.66 -12.84
N ILE A 248 -3.58 14.80 -13.23
CA ILE A 248 -3.94 14.56 -14.63
C ILE A 248 -4.46 15.86 -15.29
N ASN A 249 -5.28 16.62 -14.58
CA ASN A 249 -5.86 17.86 -15.11
C ASN A 249 -4.94 19.08 -14.98
N SER A 250 -3.88 19.00 -14.17
CA SER A 250 -2.93 20.10 -14.00
C SER A 250 -1.96 20.26 -15.17
N ARG A 251 -1.59 19.16 -15.87
CA ARG A 251 -0.57 19.18 -16.93
C ARG A 251 -0.95 18.31 -18.13
N THR A 252 -0.53 18.69 -19.34
CA THR A 252 -0.80 17.96 -20.60
C THR A 252 -0.26 16.51 -20.62
N GLN A 253 0.74 16.21 -19.78
CA GLN A 253 1.27 14.86 -19.54
C GLN A 253 1.23 14.49 -18.04
N GLY A 254 0.19 14.95 -17.32
CA GLY A 254 0.06 14.73 -15.87
C GLY A 254 0.08 13.25 -15.46
N PHE A 255 -0.42 12.35 -16.31
CA PHE A 255 -0.36 10.90 -16.04
C PHE A 255 1.07 10.38 -15.82
N LEU A 256 2.07 10.88 -16.58
CA LEU A 256 3.45 10.40 -16.42
C LEU A 256 4.06 10.90 -15.08
N ALA A 257 3.62 12.08 -14.62
CA ALA A 257 4.07 12.66 -13.36
C ALA A 257 3.65 11.82 -12.14
N LEU A 258 2.53 11.09 -12.22
CA LEU A 258 2.11 10.15 -11.19
C LEU A 258 3.13 9.01 -10.98
N PHE A 259 3.86 8.62 -12.03
CA PHE A 259 4.87 7.56 -11.97
C PHE A 259 6.27 8.10 -11.66
N SER A 260 6.59 9.32 -12.10
CA SER A 260 7.90 9.91 -11.85
C SER A 260 8.02 10.57 -10.47
N GLY A 261 6.89 10.86 -9.80
CA GLY A 261 6.87 11.60 -8.54
C GLY A 261 7.03 13.12 -8.71
N ASP A 262 7.27 13.60 -9.93
CA ASP A 262 7.42 15.03 -10.26
C ASP A 262 6.05 15.71 -10.46
N THR A 263 5.20 15.62 -9.44
CA THR A 263 3.87 16.24 -9.45
C THR A 263 3.96 17.76 -9.26
N GLY A 264 4.98 18.23 -8.51
CA GLY A 264 5.14 19.62 -8.12
C GLY A 264 3.94 20.15 -7.33
N GLU A 265 3.83 21.48 -7.22
CA GLU A 265 2.68 22.11 -6.57
C GLU A 265 1.50 22.28 -7.54
N ILE A 266 0.31 21.88 -7.09
CA ILE A 266 -0.92 22.00 -7.88
C ILE A 266 -1.65 23.30 -7.51
N ARG A 267 -2.07 24.06 -8.53
CA ARG A 267 -2.82 25.31 -8.32
C ARG A 267 -4.18 25.04 -7.68
N SER A 268 -4.58 25.89 -6.73
CA SER A 268 -5.88 25.82 -6.06
C SER A 268 -7.07 25.91 -7.02
N GLU A 269 -6.97 26.73 -8.06
CA GLU A 269 -8.02 26.87 -9.10
C GLU A 269 -8.38 25.53 -9.76
N VAL A 270 -7.39 24.66 -9.98
CA VAL A 270 -7.60 23.33 -10.58
C VAL A 270 -8.34 22.44 -9.57
N ARG A 271 -7.96 22.47 -8.29
CA ARG A 271 -8.63 21.71 -7.22
C ARG A 271 -10.07 22.15 -7.03
N GLU A 272 -10.34 23.45 -7.04
CA GLU A 272 -11.70 24.00 -6.94
C GLU A 272 -12.58 23.55 -8.11
N GLN A 273 -12.06 23.63 -9.35
CA GLN A 273 -12.77 23.14 -10.53
C GLN A 273 -13.07 21.64 -10.45
N ILE A 274 -12.13 20.84 -9.93
CA ILE A 274 -12.31 19.39 -9.77
C ILE A 274 -13.33 19.11 -8.66
N ASN A 275 -13.27 19.81 -7.54
CA ASN A 275 -14.24 19.67 -6.46
C ASN A 275 -15.66 19.92 -6.96
N THR A 276 -15.87 20.98 -7.76
CA THR A 276 -17.18 21.28 -8.36
C THR A 276 -17.63 20.15 -9.29
N LYS A 277 -16.76 19.66 -10.19
CA LYS A 277 -17.11 18.55 -11.09
C LYS A 277 -17.41 17.24 -10.36
N VAL A 278 -16.66 16.94 -9.30
CA VAL A 278 -16.90 15.73 -8.50
C VAL A 278 -18.21 15.85 -7.72
N ALA A 279 -18.56 17.05 -7.23
CA ALA A 279 -19.86 17.32 -6.63
C ALA A 279 -21.00 17.14 -7.65
N GLU A 280 -20.85 17.65 -8.88
CA GLU A 280 -21.80 17.44 -9.98
C GLU A 280 -21.96 15.93 -10.29
N TRP A 281 -20.87 15.18 -10.40
CA TRP A 281 -20.94 13.73 -10.64
C TRP A 281 -21.60 12.95 -9.51
N ARG A 282 -21.43 13.41 -8.25
CA ARG A 282 -22.13 12.87 -7.08
C ARG A 282 -23.62 13.15 -7.15
N GLU A 283 -24.03 14.37 -7.49
CA GLU A 283 -25.44 14.76 -7.63
C GLU A 283 -26.13 14.04 -8.80
N GLU A 284 -25.43 13.83 -9.91
CA GLU A 284 -25.91 13.07 -11.06
C GLU A 284 -25.93 11.54 -10.83
N GLY A 285 -25.34 11.06 -9.73
CA GLY A 285 -25.23 9.63 -9.42
C GLY A 285 -24.25 8.87 -10.32
N LYS A 286 -23.37 9.57 -11.06
CA LYS A 286 -22.32 8.98 -11.90
C LYS A 286 -21.09 8.55 -11.10
N ALA A 287 -20.87 9.19 -9.95
CA ALA A 287 -19.77 8.89 -9.05
C ALA A 287 -20.20 8.85 -7.59
N GLU A 288 -19.53 8.02 -6.81
CA GLU A 288 -19.65 7.94 -5.36
C GLU A 288 -18.33 8.36 -4.72
N ILE A 289 -18.37 9.27 -3.73
CA ILE A 289 -17.17 9.65 -2.98
C ILE A 289 -16.97 8.66 -1.85
N VAL A 290 -15.78 8.05 -1.81
CA VAL A 290 -15.37 7.08 -0.80
C VAL A 290 -14.32 7.77 0.10
N PRO A 291 -14.70 8.23 1.31
CA PRO A 291 -13.74 8.76 2.26
C PRO A 291 -12.83 7.63 2.73
N GLY A 292 -11.53 7.79 2.49
CA GLY A 292 -10.52 6.83 2.93
C GLY A 292 -9.94 7.16 4.29
N VAL A 293 -8.72 6.67 4.50
CA VAL A 293 -7.97 6.85 5.74
C VAL A 293 -6.60 7.43 5.44
N LEU A 294 -6.26 8.49 6.16
CA LEU A 294 -4.93 9.08 6.18
C LEU A 294 -4.23 8.68 7.49
N PHE A 295 -3.22 7.82 7.40
CA PHE A 295 -2.40 7.44 8.54
C PHE A 295 -1.09 8.25 8.56
N ILE A 296 -0.87 9.01 9.65
CA ILE A 296 0.34 9.80 9.87
C ILE A 296 1.15 9.17 11.01
N ASP A 297 2.29 8.58 10.69
CA ASP A 297 3.21 8.06 11.70
C ASP A 297 4.13 9.15 12.24
N GLU A 298 4.57 8.98 13.49
CA GLU A 298 5.47 9.91 14.20
C GLU A 298 4.98 11.37 14.21
N VAL A 299 3.69 11.59 14.46
CA VAL A 299 3.04 12.91 14.37
C VAL A 299 3.73 14.03 15.17
N HIS A 300 4.44 13.67 16.24
CA HIS A 300 5.24 14.60 17.05
C HIS A 300 6.38 15.29 16.28
N MET A 301 6.70 14.81 15.07
CA MET A 301 7.69 15.41 14.17
C MET A 301 7.12 16.54 13.31
N LEU A 302 5.80 16.73 13.30
CA LEU A 302 5.16 17.88 12.64
C LEU A 302 5.36 19.18 13.44
N ASP A 303 5.27 20.30 12.74
CA ASP A 303 5.32 21.63 13.34
C ASP A 303 3.92 22.23 13.54
N ALA A 304 3.87 23.36 14.24
CA ALA A 304 2.62 24.07 14.53
C ALA A 304 1.84 24.49 13.26
N GLU A 305 2.52 24.79 12.15
CA GLU A 305 1.88 25.16 10.89
C GLU A 305 1.13 23.97 10.28
N CYS A 306 1.73 22.78 10.31
CA CYS A 306 1.09 21.54 9.88
C CYS A 306 -0.18 21.24 10.68
N PHE A 307 -0.14 21.42 12.02
CA PHE A 307 -1.32 21.21 12.87
C PHE A 307 -2.44 22.22 12.59
N SER A 308 -2.10 23.48 12.36
CA SER A 308 -3.07 24.50 11.96
C SER A 308 -3.75 24.14 10.64
N PHE A 309 -2.98 23.65 9.67
CA PHE A 309 -3.50 23.19 8.39
C PHE A 309 -4.44 21.97 8.57
N ILE A 310 -4.01 20.94 9.30
CA ILE A 310 -4.81 19.73 9.57
C ILE A 310 -6.11 20.10 10.29
N ASN A 311 -6.06 21.04 11.24
CA ASN A 311 -7.24 21.53 11.95
C ASN A 311 -8.30 22.09 11.01
N ARG A 312 -7.89 22.88 10.02
CA ARG A 312 -8.79 23.43 9.01
C ARG A 312 -9.28 22.36 8.04
N ALA A 313 -8.38 21.48 7.58
CA ALA A 313 -8.72 20.42 6.63
C ALA A 313 -9.71 19.38 7.21
N LEU A 314 -9.68 19.17 8.53
CA LEU A 314 -10.66 18.31 9.21
C LEU A 314 -12.06 18.94 9.30
N GLU A 315 -12.24 20.23 9.02
CA GLU A 315 -13.56 20.87 9.01
C GLU A 315 -14.30 20.65 7.68
N ASP A 316 -13.62 20.18 6.63
CA ASP A 316 -14.25 19.86 5.35
C ASP A 316 -15.15 18.60 5.42
N GLU A 317 -16.29 18.64 4.72
CA GLU A 317 -17.25 17.53 4.68
C GLU A 317 -16.65 16.25 4.10
N LEU A 318 -15.74 16.40 3.12
CA LEU A 318 -15.08 15.29 2.42
C LEU A 318 -13.79 14.83 3.11
N ALA A 319 -13.48 15.34 4.30
CA ALA A 319 -12.25 15.00 4.99
C ALA A 319 -12.16 13.48 5.26
N PRO A 320 -11.02 12.84 4.92
CA PRO A 320 -10.79 11.44 5.23
C PRO A 320 -10.61 11.26 6.75
N ILE A 321 -10.67 10.01 7.20
CA ILE A 321 -10.39 9.71 8.61
C ILE A 321 -8.89 9.81 8.84
N VAL A 322 -8.48 10.78 9.65
CA VAL A 322 -7.07 10.98 9.99
C VAL A 322 -6.74 10.16 11.23
N ILE A 323 -5.83 9.20 11.08
CA ILE A 323 -5.28 8.39 12.17
C ILE A 323 -3.82 8.80 12.35
N MET A 324 -3.44 9.20 13.55
CA MET A 324 -2.08 9.61 13.89
C MET A 324 -1.47 8.64 14.89
N ALA A 325 -0.17 8.43 14.82
CA ALA A 325 0.57 7.66 15.81
C ALA A 325 1.63 8.52 16.50
N SER A 326 1.70 8.41 17.84
CA SER A 326 2.78 9.00 18.62
C SER A 326 3.35 7.99 19.62
N ASN A 327 4.67 7.97 19.71
CA ASN A 327 5.44 7.21 20.70
C ASN A 327 5.99 8.08 21.83
N ARG A 328 5.79 9.41 21.78
CA ARG A 328 6.28 10.36 22.79
C ARG A 328 5.19 10.74 23.79
N GLY A 329 5.56 10.83 25.06
CA GLY A 329 4.69 11.23 26.17
C GLY A 329 4.53 12.75 26.25
N GLN A 330 5.59 13.45 26.67
CA GLN A 330 5.68 14.91 26.61
C GLN A 330 6.85 15.30 25.71
N THR A 331 6.61 16.19 24.76
CA THR A 331 7.66 16.70 23.88
C THR A 331 7.32 18.13 23.45
N ARG A 332 8.33 18.87 23.01
CA ARG A 332 8.15 20.21 22.46
C ARG A 332 7.39 20.13 21.14
N ILE A 333 6.43 21.04 20.94
CA ILE A 333 5.78 21.25 19.63
C ILE A 333 6.80 21.95 18.75
N ARG A 334 7.19 21.33 17.62
CA ARG A 334 8.19 21.91 16.73
C ARG A 334 7.71 23.25 16.17
N GLY A 335 8.64 24.20 16.07
CA GLY A 335 8.32 25.60 15.75
C GLY A 335 7.92 26.46 16.95
N THR A 336 7.75 25.89 18.14
CA THR A 336 7.41 26.65 19.36
C THR A 336 8.36 26.30 20.52
N SER A 337 8.29 27.06 21.62
CA SER A 337 9.00 26.76 22.87
C SER A 337 8.19 25.89 23.84
N HIS A 338 6.91 25.64 23.54
CA HIS A 338 5.99 24.97 24.45
C HIS A 338 6.12 23.45 24.39
N VAL A 339 6.01 22.82 25.57
CA VAL A 339 5.94 21.36 25.73
C VAL A 339 4.49 20.97 25.94
N SER A 340 4.05 19.94 25.25
CA SER A 340 2.68 19.45 25.33
C SER A 340 2.62 17.91 25.29
N PRO A 341 1.49 17.32 25.70
CA PRO A 341 1.27 15.88 25.53
C PRO A 341 1.38 15.50 24.05
N HIS A 342 2.14 14.45 23.78
CA HIS A 342 2.40 13.90 22.45
C HIS A 342 3.04 14.85 21.43
N GLY A 343 3.43 16.07 21.84
CA GLY A 343 3.95 17.09 20.95
C GLY A 343 2.88 17.79 20.10
N LEU A 344 1.62 17.72 20.55
CA LEU A 344 0.47 18.26 19.83
C LEU A 344 -0.02 19.56 20.48
N PRO A 345 -0.49 20.55 19.71
CA PRO A 345 -1.20 21.71 20.26
C PRO A 345 -2.42 21.29 21.09
N LEU A 346 -2.71 22.02 22.18
CA LEU A 346 -3.79 21.66 23.11
C LEU A 346 -5.18 21.75 22.46
N ASP A 347 -5.38 22.77 21.63
CA ASP A 347 -6.57 22.96 20.79
C ASP A 347 -6.78 21.81 19.81
N PHE A 348 -5.70 21.23 19.29
CA PHE A 348 -5.76 20.04 18.45
C PHE A 348 -6.17 18.81 19.27
N LEU A 349 -5.54 18.61 20.44
CA LEU A 349 -5.82 17.47 21.33
C LEU A 349 -7.29 17.39 21.74
N ASP A 350 -7.96 18.52 21.98
CA ASP A 350 -9.37 18.57 22.34
C ASP A 350 -10.31 18.01 21.25
N ARG A 351 -9.84 17.99 19.99
CA ARG A 351 -10.58 17.43 18.83
C ARG A 351 -10.28 15.94 18.60
N LEU A 352 -9.29 15.36 19.27
CA LEU A 352 -8.83 13.99 19.01
C LEU A 352 -9.48 12.94 19.90
N VAL A 353 -9.69 11.77 19.33
CA VAL A 353 -9.98 10.55 20.10
C VAL A 353 -8.67 9.80 20.34
N ILE A 354 -8.26 9.66 21.60
CA ILE A 354 -7.00 9.01 21.96
C ILE A 354 -7.23 7.52 22.28
N ILE A 355 -6.59 6.64 21.53
CA ILE A 355 -6.48 5.20 21.80
C ILE A 355 -5.10 4.92 22.38
N SER A 356 -5.04 4.39 23.60
CA SER A 356 -3.78 3.95 24.20
C SER A 356 -3.50 2.48 23.93
N THR A 357 -2.25 2.19 23.57
CA THR A 357 -1.71 0.83 23.44
C THR A 357 -0.84 0.51 24.65
N GLN A 358 -0.73 -0.78 24.99
CA GLN A 358 0.00 -1.24 26.17
C GLN A 358 1.22 -2.09 25.77
N ALA A 359 2.16 -2.31 26.69
CA ALA A 359 3.23 -3.27 26.44
C ALA A 359 2.64 -4.69 26.36
N TYR A 360 3.20 -5.52 25.47
CA TYR A 360 2.78 -6.91 25.33
C TYR A 360 3.30 -7.77 26.48
N SER A 361 2.51 -8.77 26.83
CA SER A 361 2.92 -9.85 27.74
C SER A 361 3.91 -10.81 27.06
N PRO A 362 4.69 -11.59 27.84
CA PRO A 362 5.55 -12.65 27.33
C PRO A 362 4.87 -13.60 26.33
N ASP A 363 3.65 -14.02 26.65
CA ASP A 363 2.90 -14.99 25.84
C ASP A 363 2.44 -14.35 24.52
N GLU A 364 1.99 -13.10 24.55
CA GLU A 364 1.65 -12.35 23.34
C GLU A 364 2.89 -12.12 22.46
N ILE A 365 4.05 -11.79 23.04
CA ILE A 365 5.31 -11.64 22.29
C ILE A 365 5.67 -12.95 21.57
N ARG A 366 5.57 -14.08 22.28
CA ARG A 366 5.84 -15.40 21.71
C ARG A 366 4.92 -15.70 20.53
N GLU A 367 3.63 -15.44 20.68
CA GLU A 367 2.63 -15.67 19.64
C GLU A 367 2.85 -14.75 18.43
N ILE A 368 3.18 -13.47 18.66
CA ILE A 368 3.54 -12.52 17.59
C ILE A 368 4.76 -13.02 16.80
N LEU A 369 5.83 -13.42 17.49
CA LEU A 369 7.03 -13.94 16.84
C LEU A 369 6.76 -15.24 16.09
N SER A 370 5.88 -16.09 16.61
CA SER A 370 5.44 -17.31 15.92
C SER A 370 4.70 -17.00 14.62
N ILE A 371 3.80 -16.02 14.62
CA ILE A 371 3.08 -15.60 13.40
C ILE A 371 4.07 -15.00 12.40
N ARG A 372 5.05 -14.21 12.86
CA ARG A 372 6.09 -13.64 12.00
C ARG A 372 6.96 -14.73 11.36
N ALA A 373 7.37 -15.73 12.13
CA ALA A 373 8.12 -16.87 11.59
C ALA A 373 7.32 -17.65 10.54
N GLN A 374 6.01 -17.84 10.75
CA GLN A 374 5.12 -18.49 9.77
C GLN A 374 4.97 -17.67 8.48
N GLU A 375 4.81 -16.35 8.60
CA GLU A 375 4.72 -15.44 7.46
C GLU A 375 6.03 -15.39 6.65
N GLU A 376 7.17 -15.55 7.32
CA GLU A 376 8.49 -15.65 6.69
C GLU A 376 8.82 -17.08 6.20
N GLU A 377 7.91 -18.05 6.38
CA GLU A 377 8.10 -19.48 6.04
C GLU A 377 9.33 -20.10 6.71
N VAL A 378 9.62 -19.70 7.95
CA VAL A 378 10.78 -20.12 8.73
C VAL A 378 10.37 -21.09 9.85
N ASP A 379 10.97 -22.28 9.83
CA ASP A 379 10.85 -23.26 10.92
C ASP A 379 11.73 -22.83 12.12
N VAL A 380 11.13 -22.60 13.28
CA VAL A 380 11.83 -22.18 14.51
C VAL A 380 11.58 -23.20 15.63
N SER A 381 12.66 -23.71 16.23
CA SER A 381 12.56 -24.62 17.36
C SER A 381 11.93 -23.96 18.59
N ALA A 382 11.23 -24.76 19.41
CA ALA A 382 10.53 -24.24 20.59
C ALA A 382 11.48 -23.52 21.57
N ASP A 383 12.70 -24.02 21.73
CA ASP A 383 13.72 -23.42 22.60
C ASP A 383 14.29 -22.12 22.01
N ALA A 384 14.51 -22.07 20.68
CA ALA A 384 14.92 -20.84 20.01
C ALA A 384 13.84 -19.76 20.09
N LEU A 385 12.56 -20.13 19.93
CA LEU A 385 11.43 -19.22 20.08
C LEU A 385 11.32 -18.68 21.51
N ALA A 386 11.57 -19.51 22.53
CA ALA A 386 11.62 -19.07 23.92
C ALA A 386 12.75 -18.05 24.17
N LEU A 387 13.94 -18.29 23.60
CA LEU A 387 15.05 -17.33 23.66
C LEU A 387 14.71 -16.01 22.95
N LEU A 388 14.17 -16.07 21.73
CA LEU A 388 13.72 -14.88 20.99
C LEU A 388 12.64 -14.09 21.75
N THR A 389 11.73 -14.78 22.44
CA THR A 389 10.70 -14.15 23.28
C THR A 389 11.34 -13.37 24.44
N LYS A 390 12.34 -13.95 25.10
CA LYS A 390 13.09 -13.27 26.16
C LYS A 390 13.84 -12.04 25.62
N ILE A 391 14.52 -12.17 24.50
CA ILE A 391 15.19 -11.05 23.83
C ILE A 391 14.17 -9.96 23.49
N GLY A 392 13.00 -10.33 22.96
CA GLY A 392 11.92 -9.41 22.60
C GLY A 392 11.34 -8.62 23.79
N GLN A 393 11.36 -9.19 25.00
CA GLN A 393 10.96 -8.47 26.22
C GLN A 393 11.98 -7.42 26.64
N GLU A 394 13.27 -7.74 26.54
CA GLU A 394 14.36 -6.86 27.00
C GLU A 394 14.68 -5.74 25.99
N THR A 395 14.58 -6.03 24.69
CA THR A 395 15.02 -5.13 23.60
C THR A 395 13.89 -4.63 22.70
N GLY A 396 12.74 -5.30 22.71
CA GLY A 396 11.56 -4.97 21.90
C GLY A 396 11.32 -5.89 20.70
N LEU A 397 10.06 -5.94 20.25
CA LEU A 397 9.59 -6.82 19.17
C LEU A 397 10.28 -6.60 17.83
N ARG A 398 10.60 -5.35 17.46
CA ARG A 398 11.21 -5.04 16.16
C ARG A 398 12.58 -5.70 16.01
N TYR A 399 13.41 -5.62 17.06
CA TYR A 399 14.73 -6.24 17.03
C TYR A 399 14.63 -7.77 17.04
N ALA A 400 13.78 -8.34 17.90
CA ALA A 400 13.53 -9.79 17.92
C ALA A 400 13.00 -10.33 16.57
N SER A 401 12.12 -9.59 15.88
CA SER A 401 11.65 -9.98 14.54
C SER A 401 12.77 -9.98 13.52
N ASN A 402 13.65 -8.97 13.52
CA ASN A 402 14.81 -8.94 12.61
C ASN A 402 15.78 -10.12 12.88
N LEU A 403 15.89 -10.55 14.14
CA LEU A 403 16.70 -11.71 14.50
C LEU A 403 16.16 -13.03 13.92
N ILE A 404 14.85 -13.15 13.63
CA ILE A 404 14.31 -14.33 12.95
C ILE A 404 14.95 -14.47 11.57
N THR A 405 14.95 -13.38 10.78
CA THR A 405 15.52 -13.37 9.43
C THR A 405 17.03 -13.61 9.43
N THR A 406 17.79 -12.98 10.34
CA THR A 406 19.25 -13.20 10.41
C THR A 406 19.60 -14.61 10.89
N SER A 407 18.86 -15.14 11.87
CA SER A 407 19.07 -16.51 12.36
C SER A 407 18.68 -17.54 11.32
N HIS A 408 17.68 -17.27 10.48
CA HIS A 408 17.34 -18.11 9.33
C HIS A 408 18.52 -18.22 8.35
N LEU A 409 19.16 -17.10 8.02
CA LEU A 409 20.33 -17.09 7.14
C LEU A 409 21.53 -17.84 7.74
N LEU A 410 21.74 -17.76 9.06
CA LEU A 410 22.77 -18.54 9.74
C LEU A 410 22.45 -20.04 9.73
N ALA A 411 21.20 -20.43 9.96
CA ALA A 411 20.73 -21.80 9.86
C ALA A 411 20.93 -22.36 8.44
N GLN A 412 20.57 -21.59 7.40
CA GLN A 412 20.82 -21.95 6.01
C GLN A 412 22.33 -22.12 5.71
N LYS A 413 23.19 -21.27 6.27
CA LYS A 413 24.64 -21.37 6.11
C LYS A 413 25.20 -22.68 6.68
N ARG A 414 24.65 -23.19 7.79
CA ARG A 414 24.97 -24.52 8.34
C ARG A 414 24.19 -25.66 7.67
N LYS A 415 23.40 -25.37 6.62
CA LYS A 415 22.52 -26.30 5.91
C LYS A 415 21.47 -26.97 6.80
N ALA A 416 21.03 -26.26 7.84
CA ALA A 416 19.93 -26.69 8.67
C ALA A 416 18.61 -26.11 8.16
N ARG A 417 17.53 -26.85 8.39
CA ARG A 417 16.17 -26.47 7.99
C ARG A 417 15.48 -25.62 9.05
N GLU A 418 15.75 -25.89 10.32
CA GLU A 418 15.12 -25.27 11.47
C GLU A 418 16.11 -24.37 12.21
N ILE A 419 15.65 -23.24 12.74
CA ILE A 419 16.45 -22.35 13.59
C ILE A 419 16.62 -22.96 14.97
N GLU A 420 17.87 -23.09 15.39
CA GLU A 420 18.24 -23.56 16.73
C GLU A 420 18.72 -22.40 17.61
N VAL A 421 18.81 -22.67 18.92
CA VAL A 421 19.26 -21.68 19.92
C VAL A 421 20.64 -21.10 19.57
N ALA A 422 21.55 -21.92 19.03
CA ALA A 422 22.88 -21.48 18.63
C ALA A 422 22.86 -20.42 17.51
N ASP A 423 21.91 -20.51 16.58
CA ASP A 423 21.77 -19.52 15.50
C ASP A 423 21.28 -18.18 16.07
N VAL A 424 20.32 -18.21 17.00
CA VAL A 424 19.80 -17.01 17.66
C VAL A 424 20.85 -16.34 18.52
N GLN A 425 21.63 -17.11 19.30
CA GLN A 425 22.74 -16.60 20.11
C GLN A 425 23.78 -15.92 19.22
N ARG A 426 24.18 -16.57 18.13
CA ARG A 426 25.13 -16.01 17.17
C ARG A 426 24.60 -14.74 16.49
N SER A 427 23.33 -14.72 16.11
CA SER A 427 22.70 -13.50 15.57
C SER A 427 22.70 -12.37 16.60
N PHE A 428 22.39 -12.67 17.87
CA PHE A 428 22.38 -11.69 18.95
C PHE A 428 23.78 -11.15 19.26
N GLU A 429 24.82 -11.98 19.15
CA GLU A 429 26.22 -11.57 19.29
C GLU A 429 26.68 -10.68 18.14
N LEU A 430 26.33 -11.01 16.90
CA LEU A 430 26.76 -10.25 15.72
C LEU A 430 26.02 -8.90 15.57
N PHE A 431 24.72 -8.87 15.86
CA PHE A 431 23.88 -7.70 15.61
C PHE A 431 23.42 -7.10 16.93
N TYR A 432 23.84 -5.87 17.24
CA TYR A 432 23.53 -5.23 18.52
C TYR A 432 22.14 -4.57 18.47
N ASP A 433 21.42 -4.59 19.58
CA ASP A 433 20.26 -3.73 19.78
C ASP A 433 20.69 -2.30 20.16
N PRO A 434 19.81 -1.29 20.06
CA PRO A 434 20.17 0.10 20.35
C PRO A 434 20.77 0.31 21.74
N ASN A 435 20.30 -0.41 22.77
CA ASN A 435 20.80 -0.22 24.13
C ASN A 435 22.21 -0.78 24.31
N ARG A 436 22.51 -1.96 23.74
CA ARG A 436 23.88 -2.50 23.71
C ARG A 436 24.81 -1.64 22.86
N SER A 437 24.33 -1.14 21.73
CA SER A 437 25.11 -0.23 20.87
C SER A 437 25.45 1.07 21.60
N MET A 438 24.51 1.66 22.34
CA MET A 438 24.79 2.86 23.13
C MET A 438 25.86 2.59 24.21
N LYS A 439 25.76 1.46 24.93
CA LYS A 439 26.78 1.09 25.93
C LYS A 439 28.16 0.91 25.30
N PHE A 440 28.25 0.24 24.16
CA PHE A 440 29.49 0.07 23.42
C PHE A 440 30.10 1.43 23.04
N VAL A 441 29.30 2.34 22.48
CA VAL A 441 29.76 3.68 22.11
C VAL A 441 30.23 4.46 23.34
N SER A 442 29.52 4.37 24.48
CA SER A 442 29.93 5.02 25.73
C SER A 442 31.23 4.44 26.31
N GLU A 443 31.44 3.13 26.23
CA GLU A 443 32.68 2.48 26.71
C GLU A 443 33.91 2.89 25.87
N PHE A 444 33.71 3.13 24.58
CA PHE A 444 34.76 3.50 23.63
C PHE A 444 34.67 4.96 23.18
N GLU A 445 34.03 5.83 23.95
CA GLU A 445 33.71 7.23 23.58
C GLU A 445 34.93 7.99 23.04
N LYS A 446 36.10 7.82 23.66
CA LYS A 446 37.36 8.47 23.26
C LYS A 446 37.86 8.09 21.87
N ARG A 447 37.46 6.93 21.36
CA ARG A 447 37.81 6.44 20.01
C ARG A 447 36.78 6.85 18.97
N PHE A 448 35.60 7.29 19.39
CA PHE A 448 34.64 7.93 18.53
C PHE A 448 34.92 9.44 18.47
N ILE A 449 34.49 10.08 17.38
CA ILE A 449 34.60 11.53 17.25
C ILE A 449 33.51 12.13 18.13
N GLY A 450 33.90 12.74 19.25
CA GLY A 450 32.99 13.44 20.14
C GLY A 450 32.57 14.81 19.61
N ASP A 451 31.69 15.50 20.33
CA ASP A 451 31.12 16.80 19.94
C ASP A 451 32.16 17.90 19.71
N GLU A 452 33.30 17.84 20.41
CA GLU A 452 34.42 18.77 20.26
C GLU A 452 35.41 18.37 19.14
N GLY A 453 35.12 17.28 18.41
CA GLY A 453 35.96 16.76 17.33
C GLY A 453 37.20 15.99 17.79
N GLY A 454 37.37 15.76 19.09
CA GLY A 454 38.46 14.96 19.65
C GLY A 454 38.29 13.46 19.37
N VAL A 455 39.39 12.78 18.99
CA VAL A 455 39.41 11.33 18.76
C VAL A 455 40.81 10.74 19.02
N GLU A 456 40.87 9.61 19.74
CA GLU A 456 42.08 8.81 19.95
C GLU A 456 42.19 7.74 18.84
N LEU A 457 42.98 8.02 17.79
CA LEU A 457 43.11 7.19 16.59
C LEU A 457 44.09 6.00 16.70
N GLY A 458 44.60 5.68 17.90
CA GLY A 458 45.59 4.60 18.03
C GLY A 458 45.67 4.00 19.43
N GLY A 459 45.76 2.66 19.49
CA GLY A 459 46.13 1.94 20.71
C GLY A 459 47.60 2.18 21.05
N MET A 460 47.88 2.57 22.30
CA MET A 460 49.25 2.51 22.82
C MET A 460 49.77 1.06 22.74
N ASN A 461 50.81 0.87 21.92
CA ASN A 461 51.71 -0.29 21.82
C ASN A 461 51.29 -1.58 22.56
N GLY A 462 50.82 -2.57 21.80
CA GLY A 462 50.95 -3.99 22.15
C GLY A 462 49.74 -4.69 22.79
N ASN A 463 48.60 -4.02 22.94
CA ASN A 463 47.35 -4.70 23.32
C ASN A 463 46.54 -5.03 22.06
N PRO A 464 45.96 -6.24 21.92
CA PRO A 464 45.01 -6.55 20.85
C PRO A 464 43.88 -5.52 20.88
N ASP A 465 43.41 -5.14 19.69
CA ASP A 465 42.46 -4.05 19.56
C ASP A 465 41.16 -4.44 20.27
N ALA A 466 40.74 -3.68 21.30
CA ALA A 466 39.56 -4.02 22.10
C ALA A 466 38.24 -3.99 21.29
N MET A 467 38.30 -3.49 20.05
CA MET A 467 37.20 -3.55 19.06
C MET A 467 37.33 -4.70 18.05
N GLU A 468 38.40 -5.52 18.10
CA GLU A 468 38.41 -6.80 17.40
C GLU A 468 37.42 -7.74 18.09
N ILE A 469 36.25 -7.87 17.48
CA ILE A 469 35.32 -8.95 17.81
C ILE A 469 36.07 -10.25 17.52
N THR A 470 36.50 -10.94 18.58
CA THR A 470 37.10 -12.25 18.46
C THR A 470 36.05 -13.18 17.85
N ALA A 471 36.36 -13.69 16.66
CA ALA A 471 35.44 -14.42 15.78
C ALA A 471 35.06 -15.82 16.30
#